data_AF-A0A963R371-F1
#
_entry.id   AF-A0A963R371-F1
#
_cell.length_a   1.000
_cell.length_b   1.000
_cell.length_c   1.000
_cell.angle_alpha   90.00
_cell.angle_beta   90.00
_cell.angle_gamma   90.00
#
_symmetry.space_group_name_H-M   'P 1'
#
loop_
_entity.id
_entity.type
_entity.pdbx_description
1 polymer ?
#
loop_
_entity_poly.entity_id
_entity_poly.type
_entity_poly.pdbx_seq_one_letter_code
_entity_poly.pdbx_strand_id
1 'polypeptide(L)'
;MKRAICALILLLASRPALAETSPAQFAGEMIARLKAAHPESIFANEGALPLQVTVKGGGHDGAQIMLYRIYDYCRNVPAESCEASKADFVAKVLVPLPEARRENLRVIVRGADYYDAAQQQGSKEKRQPWFFARKIGDDLYEILALDSPTQIALANSADLKRMRLRPEAAWSLARTQTWQATPPLPDPASLLAEAAVFEGKEYVGSMLADTQGWQAVREAIGPDLFVTVTSDQFVMVSLMAEGPGLDRFAEAVAADCRGAERCISPHVYRFEQGMWVIEK
;
A
#
# COMPACT_ATOMS: atom_id res chain seq x y z
N MET A 1 41.76 -0.73 50.08
CA MET A 1 40.29 -0.72 49.91
C MET A 1 39.81 0.70 49.72
N LYS A 2 39.46 1.10 48.49
CA LYS A 2 38.76 2.36 48.20
C LYS A 2 37.64 2.01 47.21
N ARG A 3 36.39 2.19 47.66
CA ARG A 3 35.18 1.95 46.87
C ARG A 3 34.98 3.12 45.91
N ALA A 4 35.00 2.86 44.61
CA ALA A 4 34.56 3.82 43.60
C ALA A 4 33.06 3.59 43.34
N ILE A 5 32.25 4.59 43.67
CA ILE A 5 30.82 4.64 43.34
C ILE A 5 30.73 5.22 41.93
N CYS A 6 30.42 4.39 40.93
CA CYS A 6 30.02 4.87 39.61
C CYS A 6 28.55 5.31 39.69
N ALA A 7 28.32 6.61 39.59
CA ALA A 7 26.98 7.16 39.38
C ALA A 7 26.55 6.89 37.93
N LEU A 8 25.55 6.02 37.77
CA LEU A 8 24.89 5.77 36.49
C LEU A 8 23.92 6.94 36.24
N ILE A 9 24.29 7.86 35.35
CA ILE A 9 23.40 8.93 34.88
C ILE A 9 22.39 8.28 33.92
N LEU A 10 21.17 8.06 34.40
CA LEU A 10 20.00 7.75 33.58
C LEU A 10 19.67 8.95 32.71
N LEU A 11 20.13 8.94 31.46
CA LEU A 11 19.63 9.81 30.40
C LEU A 11 18.20 9.37 30.07
N LEU A 12 17.25 9.95 30.80
CA LEU A 12 15.85 10.01 30.38
C LEU A 12 15.82 10.75 29.04
N ALA A 13 15.72 10.01 27.93
CA ALA A 13 15.38 10.57 26.65
C ALA A 13 13.96 11.16 26.76
N SER A 14 13.88 12.44 27.09
CA SER A 14 12.66 13.22 26.93
C SER A 14 12.35 13.26 25.44
N ARG A 15 11.55 12.29 24.98
CA ARG A 15 10.89 12.39 23.68
C ARG A 15 10.10 13.70 23.74
N PRO A 16 10.43 14.73 22.94
CA PRO A 16 9.61 15.91 22.89
C PRO A 16 8.20 15.44 22.56
N ALA A 17 7.22 15.84 23.39
CA ALA A 17 5.83 15.60 23.10
C ALA A 17 5.55 16.25 21.74
N LEU A 18 5.40 15.43 20.71
CA LEU A 18 4.98 15.90 19.39
C LEU A 18 3.61 16.50 19.61
N ALA A 19 3.51 17.83 19.56
CA ALA A 19 2.21 18.49 19.46
C ALA A 19 1.60 17.98 18.15
N GLU A 20 0.65 17.07 18.28
CA GLU A 20 0.01 16.41 17.16
C GLU A 20 -0.64 17.49 16.28
N THR A 21 -0.13 17.67 15.06
CA THR A 21 -0.66 18.67 14.13
C THR A 21 -2.14 18.36 13.91
N SER A 22 -3.02 19.33 14.19
CA SER A 22 -4.44 19.13 13.95
C SER A 22 -4.71 18.93 12.45
N PRO A 23 -5.79 18.22 12.06
CA PRO A 23 -6.14 18.02 10.65
C PRO A 23 -6.21 19.34 9.86
N ALA A 24 -6.74 20.40 10.48
CA ALA A 24 -6.85 21.71 9.86
C ALA A 24 -5.49 22.40 9.65
N GLN A 25 -4.57 22.32 10.63
CA GLN A 25 -3.21 22.84 10.48
C GLN A 25 -2.45 22.09 9.37
N PHE A 26 -2.56 20.77 9.35
CA PHE A 26 -1.94 19.94 8.32
C PHE A 26 -2.46 20.28 6.93
N ALA A 27 -3.78 20.40 6.76
CA ALA A 27 -4.37 20.79 5.49
C ALA A 27 -3.94 22.20 5.05
N GLY A 28 -3.85 23.17 5.97
CA GLY A 28 -3.34 24.51 5.68
C GLY A 28 -1.90 24.49 5.16
N GLU A 29 -1.04 23.68 5.77
CA GLU A 29 0.33 23.46 5.33
C GLU A 29 0.39 22.85 3.92
N MET A 30 -0.36 21.77 3.68
CA MET A 30 -0.40 21.11 2.37
C MET A 30 -0.96 22.03 1.27
N ILE A 31 -2.00 22.81 1.58
CA ILE A 31 -2.54 23.81 0.64
C ILE A 31 -1.47 24.84 0.28
N ALA A 32 -0.66 25.31 1.24
CA ALA A 32 0.42 26.25 0.96
C ALA A 32 1.48 25.65 0.01
N ARG A 33 1.86 24.38 0.24
CA ARG A 33 2.79 23.65 -0.64
C ARG A 33 2.22 23.45 -2.05
N LEU A 34 0.95 23.07 -2.15
CA LEU A 34 0.25 22.89 -3.43
C LEU A 34 0.18 24.20 -4.21
N LYS A 35 -0.15 25.32 -3.55
CA LYS A 35 -0.15 26.65 -4.17
C LYS A 35 1.23 27.06 -4.69
N ALA A 36 2.29 26.70 -3.97
CA ALA A 36 3.65 26.99 -4.39
C ALA A 36 4.07 26.16 -5.61
N ALA A 37 3.67 24.88 -5.67
CA ALA A 37 3.98 23.98 -6.78
C ALA A 37 3.12 24.22 -8.03
N HIS A 38 1.88 24.70 -7.85
CA HIS A 38 0.86 24.86 -8.89
C HIS A 38 0.21 26.26 -8.82
N PRO A 39 0.96 27.33 -9.13
CA PRO A 39 0.48 28.71 -8.98
C PRO A 39 -0.71 29.07 -9.88
N GLU A 40 -0.95 28.29 -10.94
CA GLU A 40 -2.09 28.40 -11.85
C GLU A 40 -3.40 27.84 -11.28
N SER A 41 -3.33 27.13 -10.14
CA SER A 41 -4.45 26.44 -9.50
C SER A 41 -4.81 27.09 -8.15
N ILE A 42 -6.10 27.08 -7.83
CA ILE A 42 -6.66 27.51 -6.55
C ILE A 42 -7.01 26.27 -5.74
N PHE A 43 -6.45 26.21 -4.53
CA PHE A 43 -6.68 25.13 -3.57
C PHE A 43 -7.43 25.68 -2.36
N ALA A 44 -8.56 25.05 -2.04
CA ALA A 44 -9.39 25.44 -0.90
C ALA A 44 -10.02 24.22 -0.23
N ASN A 45 -10.10 24.27 1.10
CA ASN A 45 -10.96 23.38 1.84
C ASN A 45 -12.35 24.03 1.95
N GLU A 46 -13.23 23.70 1.00
CA GLU A 46 -14.57 24.31 0.87
C GLU A 46 -15.68 23.49 1.58
N GLY A 47 -15.32 22.42 2.30
CA GLY A 47 -16.27 21.47 2.88
C GLY A 47 -16.14 21.30 4.40
N ALA A 48 -16.99 20.45 4.98
CA ALA A 48 -16.93 20.10 6.40
C ALA A 48 -15.76 19.16 6.74
N LEU A 49 -15.06 18.65 5.73
CA LEU A 49 -14.03 17.62 5.85
C LEU A 49 -12.63 18.28 5.82
N PRO A 50 -11.92 18.37 6.97
CA PRO A 50 -10.70 19.18 7.09
C PRO A 50 -9.52 18.68 6.25
N LEU A 51 -9.56 17.42 5.78
CA LEU A 51 -8.51 16.81 4.97
C LEU A 51 -8.93 16.59 3.51
N GLN A 52 -9.96 17.29 3.05
CA GLN A 52 -10.38 17.31 1.65
C GLN A 52 -10.14 18.69 1.04
N VAL A 53 -9.39 18.75 -0.05
CA VAL A 53 -9.05 19.99 -0.76
C VAL A 53 -9.65 19.96 -2.15
N THR A 54 -10.40 21.00 -2.51
CA THR A 54 -10.94 21.20 -3.86
C THR A 54 -9.95 22.00 -4.69
N VAL A 55 -9.80 21.62 -5.96
CA VAL A 55 -8.94 22.28 -6.94
C VAL A 55 -9.79 22.99 -8.00
N LYS A 56 -9.40 24.22 -8.33
CA LYS A 56 -9.96 25.02 -9.44
C LYS A 56 -8.81 25.63 -10.24
N GLY A 57 -8.96 25.82 -11.55
CA GLY A 57 -7.90 26.29 -12.44
C GLY A 57 -6.92 25.19 -12.84
N GLY A 58 -5.89 25.57 -13.61
CA GLY A 58 -4.80 24.67 -14.02
C GLY A 58 -5.18 23.45 -14.86
N GLY A 59 -6.42 23.36 -15.37
CA GLY A 59 -6.91 22.15 -16.04
C GLY A 59 -7.37 21.05 -15.08
N HIS A 60 -7.49 21.35 -13.78
CA HIS A 60 -7.90 20.43 -12.72
C HIS A 60 -9.22 20.84 -12.06
N ASP A 61 -10.07 21.57 -12.78
CA ASP A 61 -11.33 22.10 -12.26
C ASP A 61 -12.23 20.99 -11.70
N GLY A 62 -12.59 21.14 -10.42
CA GLY A 62 -13.46 20.21 -9.71
C GLY A 62 -12.75 18.96 -9.16
N ALA A 63 -11.42 18.84 -9.32
CA ALA A 63 -10.67 17.76 -8.70
C ALA A 63 -10.70 17.85 -7.17
N GLN A 64 -10.70 16.70 -6.50
CA GLN A 64 -10.67 16.60 -5.05
C GLN A 64 -9.41 15.85 -4.61
N ILE A 65 -8.61 16.50 -3.78
CA ILE A 65 -7.41 15.95 -3.16
C ILE A 65 -7.77 15.49 -1.75
N MET A 66 -7.51 14.21 -1.46
CA MET A 66 -7.74 13.61 -0.14
C MET A 66 -6.41 13.51 0.62
N LEU A 67 -6.30 14.21 1.75
CA LEU A 67 -5.09 14.31 2.57
C LEU A 67 -5.07 13.32 3.74
N TYR A 68 -6.14 12.54 3.95
CA TYR A 68 -6.29 11.62 5.09
C TYR A 68 -5.12 10.65 5.25
N ARG A 69 -4.73 10.01 4.15
CA ARG A 69 -3.68 9.00 4.18
C ARG A 69 -2.30 9.56 4.55
N ILE A 70 -1.92 10.68 3.94
CA ILE A 70 -0.63 11.30 4.26
C ILE A 70 -0.65 11.89 5.67
N TYR A 71 -1.80 12.39 6.12
CA TYR A 71 -1.98 12.83 7.50
C TYR A 71 -1.77 11.69 8.49
N ASP A 72 -2.43 10.55 8.28
CA ASP A 72 -2.31 9.38 9.15
C ASP A 72 -0.89 8.81 9.12
N TYR A 73 -0.24 8.74 7.95
CA TYR A 73 1.17 8.36 7.84
C TYR A 73 2.07 9.27 8.68
N CYS A 74 1.96 10.59 8.49
CA CYS A 74 2.76 11.58 9.19
C CYS A 74 2.63 11.56 10.72
N ARG A 75 1.53 11.02 11.26
CA ARG A 75 1.34 10.85 12.71
C ARG A 75 2.10 9.66 13.29
N ASN A 76 2.51 8.72 12.43
CA ASN A 76 3.11 7.45 12.85
C ASN A 76 4.61 7.34 12.53
N VAL A 77 5.21 8.35 11.89
CA VAL A 77 6.61 8.31 11.43
C VAL A 77 7.45 9.50 11.93
N PRO A 78 8.79 9.44 11.85
CA PRO A 78 9.65 10.57 12.13
C PRO A 78 9.34 11.78 11.24
N ALA A 79 9.60 12.99 11.75
CA ALA A 79 9.31 14.25 11.05
C ALA A 79 9.98 14.33 9.66
N GLU A 80 11.22 13.86 9.53
CA GLU A 80 11.93 13.83 8.25
C GLU A 80 11.23 12.97 7.19
N SER A 81 10.76 11.77 7.57
CA SER A 81 9.99 10.88 6.70
C SER A 81 8.67 11.51 6.28
N CYS A 82 7.97 12.15 7.22
CA CYS A 82 6.75 12.90 6.92
C CYS A 82 7.01 14.05 5.93
N GLU A 83 8.09 14.81 6.11
CA GLU A 83 8.44 15.92 5.21
C GLU A 83 8.79 15.45 3.79
N ALA A 84 9.54 14.36 3.65
CA ALA A 84 9.81 13.73 2.37
C ALA A 84 8.51 13.27 1.68
N SER A 85 7.61 12.64 2.44
CA SER A 85 6.29 12.19 1.96
C SER A 85 5.42 13.35 1.47
N LYS A 86 5.39 14.47 2.20
CA LYS A 86 4.66 15.68 1.78
C LYS A 86 5.19 16.24 0.46
N ALA A 87 6.51 16.27 0.29
CA ALA A 87 7.13 16.72 -0.94
C ALA A 87 6.78 15.80 -2.12
N ASP A 88 6.89 14.48 -1.93
CA ASP A 88 6.53 13.49 -2.95
C ASP A 88 5.04 13.57 -3.35
N PHE A 89 4.16 13.70 -2.34
CA PHE A 89 2.73 13.87 -2.57
C PHE A 89 2.42 15.11 -3.39
N VAL A 90 2.98 16.27 -3.03
CA VAL A 90 2.77 17.52 -3.78
C VAL A 90 3.25 17.38 -5.22
N ALA A 91 4.39 16.72 -5.45
CA ALA A 91 4.93 16.50 -6.80
C ALA A 91 4.04 15.59 -7.67
N LYS A 92 3.26 14.69 -7.06
CA LYS A 92 2.52 13.64 -7.78
C LYS A 92 1.01 13.84 -7.83
N VAL A 93 0.41 14.57 -6.90
CA VAL A 93 -1.06 14.54 -6.67
C VAL A 93 -1.89 15.08 -7.85
N LEU A 94 -1.33 16.01 -8.64
CA LEU A 94 -1.99 16.55 -9.84
C LEU A 94 -1.44 15.96 -11.15
N VAL A 95 -0.49 15.02 -11.09
CA VAL A 95 -0.02 14.34 -12.29
C VAL A 95 -1.19 13.57 -12.92
N PRO A 96 -1.38 13.63 -14.25
CA PRO A 96 -2.44 12.89 -14.92
C PRO A 96 -2.38 11.39 -14.63
N LEU A 97 -3.55 10.76 -14.50
CA LEU A 97 -3.65 9.32 -14.36
C LEU A 97 -3.00 8.61 -15.57
N PRO A 98 -2.46 7.39 -15.38
CA PRO A 98 -1.92 6.58 -16.46
C PRO A 98 -2.88 6.42 -17.64
N GLU A 99 -2.34 6.52 -18.86
CA GLU A 99 -3.13 6.25 -20.06
C GLU A 99 -3.54 4.77 -20.12
N ALA A 100 -4.75 4.51 -20.60
CA ALA A 100 -5.25 3.15 -20.84
C ALA A 100 -4.60 2.54 -22.08
N ARG A 101 -3.36 2.09 -21.92
CA ARG A 101 -2.57 1.35 -22.90
C ARG A 101 -2.27 -0.05 -22.40
N ARG A 102 -2.17 -1.02 -23.31
CA ARG A 102 -2.04 -2.45 -22.97
C ARG A 102 -0.76 -2.74 -22.18
N GLU A 103 0.31 -2.02 -22.48
CA GLU A 103 1.60 -2.10 -21.80
C GLU A 103 1.58 -1.60 -20.35
N ASN A 104 0.57 -0.80 -19.98
CA ASN A 104 0.43 -0.23 -18.65
C ASN A 104 -0.43 -1.13 -17.73
N LEU A 105 -1.01 -2.22 -18.23
CA LEU A 105 -1.83 -3.09 -17.40
C LEU A 105 -0.98 -3.84 -16.36
N ARG A 106 -1.43 -3.84 -15.12
CA ARG A 106 -0.81 -4.59 -14.01
C ARG A 106 -1.90 -5.23 -13.15
N VAL A 107 -1.53 -6.31 -12.48
CA VAL A 107 -2.22 -6.77 -11.27
C VAL A 107 -1.51 -6.15 -10.08
N ILE A 108 -2.30 -5.56 -9.18
CA ILE A 108 -1.86 -5.12 -7.86
C ILE A 108 -2.62 -5.91 -6.79
N VAL A 109 -2.03 -6.08 -5.61
CA VAL A 109 -2.69 -6.68 -4.44
C VAL A 109 -2.96 -5.60 -3.40
N ARG A 110 -4.18 -5.60 -2.85
CA ARG A 110 -4.64 -4.63 -1.84
C ARG A 110 -5.49 -5.32 -0.79
N GLY A 111 -5.44 -4.78 0.43
CA GLY A 111 -6.33 -5.18 1.54
C GLY A 111 -7.77 -4.71 1.36
N ALA A 112 -8.63 -5.18 2.26
CA ALA A 112 -10.07 -4.93 2.23
C ALA A 112 -10.41 -3.45 2.41
N ASP A 113 -9.63 -2.71 3.21
CA ASP A 113 -9.81 -1.28 3.44
C ASP A 113 -9.74 -0.47 2.13
N TYR A 114 -8.74 -0.75 1.30
CA TYR A 114 -8.58 -0.13 -0.02
C TYR A 114 -9.70 -0.55 -0.96
N TYR A 115 -10.03 -1.85 -0.99
CA TYR A 115 -11.12 -2.37 -1.82
C TYR A 115 -12.46 -1.69 -1.47
N ASP A 116 -12.80 -1.61 -0.18
CA ASP A 116 -14.04 -1.03 0.31
C ASP A 116 -14.10 0.47 0.01
N ALA A 117 -13.00 1.21 0.23
CA ALA A 117 -12.91 2.61 -0.13
C ALA A 117 -13.11 2.83 -1.65
N ALA A 118 -12.47 2.00 -2.48
CA ALA A 118 -12.62 2.06 -3.94
C ALA A 118 -14.06 1.74 -4.39
N GLN A 119 -14.73 0.77 -3.74
CA GLN A 119 -16.13 0.46 -3.99
C GLN A 119 -17.06 1.61 -3.61
N GLN A 120 -16.84 2.23 -2.45
CA GLN A 120 -17.63 3.38 -2.01
C GLN A 120 -17.49 4.56 -2.97
N GLN A 121 -16.28 4.81 -3.50
CA GLN A 121 -16.06 5.83 -4.52
C GLN A 121 -16.84 5.50 -5.81
N GLY A 122 -16.73 4.27 -6.31
CA GLY A 122 -17.42 3.83 -7.53
C GLY A 122 -18.93 3.86 -7.45
N SER A 123 -19.51 3.59 -6.28
CA SER A 123 -20.97 3.61 -6.06
C SER A 123 -21.61 4.97 -6.39
N LYS A 124 -20.84 6.06 -6.26
CA LYS A 124 -21.28 7.43 -6.58
C LYS A 124 -21.31 7.69 -8.09
N GLU A 125 -20.50 6.96 -8.87
CA GLU A 125 -20.31 7.21 -10.30
C GLU A 125 -21.30 6.47 -11.22
N LYS A 126 -22.17 5.60 -10.67
CA LYS A 126 -23.20 4.81 -11.39
C LYS A 126 -22.69 4.04 -12.63
N ARG A 127 -21.37 3.82 -12.77
CA ARG A 127 -20.75 3.08 -13.87
C ARG A 127 -20.34 1.70 -13.38
N GLN A 128 -20.77 0.65 -14.07
CA GLN A 128 -20.51 -0.74 -13.66
C GLN A 128 -19.86 -1.55 -14.79
N PRO A 129 -18.84 -2.39 -14.50
CA PRO A 129 -18.01 -2.34 -13.30
C PRO A 129 -17.10 -1.09 -13.29
N TRP A 130 -17.04 -0.41 -12.13
CA TRP A 130 -16.18 0.75 -11.89
C TRP A 130 -14.70 0.39 -11.83
N PHE A 131 -14.38 -0.81 -11.37
CA PHE A 131 -13.06 -1.43 -11.45
C PHE A 131 -13.19 -2.96 -11.38
N PHE A 132 -12.11 -3.67 -11.69
CA PHE A 132 -12.10 -5.14 -11.65
C PHE A 132 -11.22 -5.64 -10.51
N ALA A 133 -11.79 -6.47 -9.65
CA ALA A 133 -11.10 -7.09 -8.53
C ALA A 133 -11.58 -8.52 -8.28
N ARG A 134 -10.72 -9.36 -7.70
CA ARG A 134 -11.03 -10.73 -7.27
C ARG A 134 -10.44 -10.96 -5.88
N LYS A 135 -11.20 -11.62 -5.02
CA LYS A 135 -10.76 -11.98 -3.67
C LYS A 135 -9.73 -13.12 -3.77
N ILE A 136 -8.59 -12.98 -3.12
CA ILE A 136 -7.49 -13.98 -3.08
C ILE A 136 -7.12 -14.41 -1.65
N GLY A 137 -7.76 -13.81 -0.64
CA GLY A 137 -7.60 -14.15 0.76
C GLY A 137 -8.76 -13.65 1.60
N ASP A 138 -8.67 -13.76 2.92
CA ASP A 138 -9.70 -13.29 3.86
C ASP A 138 -10.02 -11.80 3.66
N ASP A 139 -8.99 -10.97 3.51
CA ASP A 139 -9.06 -9.53 3.26
C ASP A 139 -8.23 -9.08 2.04
N LEU A 140 -7.53 -9.98 1.35
CA LEU A 140 -6.73 -9.64 0.17
C LEU A 140 -7.49 -9.75 -1.15
N TYR A 141 -7.26 -8.78 -2.02
CA TYR A 141 -7.83 -8.70 -3.36
C TYR A 141 -6.73 -8.49 -4.40
N GLU A 142 -6.78 -9.24 -5.50
CA GLU A 142 -6.09 -8.86 -6.74
C GLU A 142 -6.96 -7.86 -7.50
N ILE A 143 -6.35 -6.84 -8.08
CA ILE A 143 -7.04 -5.72 -8.75
C ILE A 143 -6.35 -5.39 -10.08
N LEU A 144 -7.14 -5.18 -11.14
CA LEU A 144 -6.61 -4.65 -12.40
C LEU A 144 -6.31 -3.16 -12.27
N ALA A 145 -5.09 -2.80 -12.60
CA ALA A 145 -4.61 -1.43 -12.55
C ALA A 145 -3.91 -1.03 -13.85
N LEU A 146 -3.85 0.28 -14.08
CA LEU A 146 -3.01 0.94 -15.06
C LEU A 146 -1.85 1.59 -14.31
N ASP A 147 -0.65 1.37 -14.82
CA ASP A 147 0.59 1.85 -14.24
C ASP A 147 1.25 2.94 -15.09
N SER A 148 1.93 3.86 -14.43
CA SER A 148 2.87 4.80 -15.00
C SER A 148 4.03 5.02 -14.02
N PRO A 149 5.16 5.61 -14.45
CA PRO A 149 6.30 5.87 -13.56
C PRO A 149 5.98 6.67 -12.30
N THR A 150 4.82 7.33 -12.22
CA THR A 150 4.45 8.21 -11.11
C THR A 150 3.17 7.80 -10.40
N GLN A 151 2.30 7.00 -11.03
CA GLN A 151 0.97 6.73 -10.52
C GLN A 151 0.43 5.36 -10.94
N ILE A 152 -0.45 4.83 -10.10
CA ILE A 152 -1.26 3.66 -10.39
C ILE A 152 -2.73 4.06 -10.32
N ALA A 153 -3.51 3.71 -11.33
CA ALA A 153 -4.95 3.94 -11.39
C ALA A 153 -5.71 2.62 -11.53
N LEU A 154 -6.93 2.55 -11.01
CA LEU A 154 -7.78 1.37 -11.19
C LEU A 154 -8.30 1.29 -12.63
N ALA A 155 -8.13 0.13 -13.27
CA ALA A 155 -8.63 -0.07 -14.62
C ALA A 155 -10.14 -0.31 -14.58
N ASN A 156 -10.88 0.41 -15.42
CA ASN A 156 -12.34 0.28 -15.54
C ASN A 156 -12.78 -0.24 -16.92
N SER A 157 -14.09 -0.40 -17.09
CA SER A 157 -14.67 -0.92 -18.35
C SER A 157 -14.38 -0.05 -19.58
N ALA A 158 -14.32 1.27 -19.43
CA ALA A 158 -14.01 2.18 -20.53
C ALA A 158 -12.54 2.04 -20.97
N ASP A 159 -11.63 1.78 -20.02
CA ASP A 159 -10.22 1.55 -20.30
C ASP A 159 -10.02 0.24 -21.06
N LEU A 160 -10.65 -0.85 -20.60
CA LEU A 160 -10.61 -2.13 -21.33
C LEU A 160 -11.19 -2.00 -22.74
N LYS A 161 -12.28 -1.24 -22.91
CA LYS A 161 -12.84 -0.93 -24.23
C LYS A 161 -11.85 -0.16 -25.11
N ARG A 162 -11.16 0.84 -24.56
CA ARG A 162 -10.12 1.63 -25.28
C ARG A 162 -8.97 0.73 -25.73
N MET A 163 -8.54 -0.19 -24.88
CA MET A 163 -7.51 -1.19 -25.18
C MET A 163 -8.01 -2.35 -26.04
N ARG A 164 -9.32 -2.41 -26.35
CA ARG A 164 -9.97 -3.52 -27.07
C ARG A 164 -9.71 -4.87 -26.41
N LEU A 165 -9.82 -4.93 -25.08
CA LEU A 165 -9.65 -6.14 -24.29
C LEU A 165 -10.97 -6.54 -23.65
N ARG A 166 -11.21 -7.86 -23.57
CA ARG A 166 -12.22 -8.44 -22.67
C ARG A 166 -11.61 -8.59 -21.28
N PRO A 167 -12.42 -8.63 -20.20
CA PRO A 167 -11.91 -8.74 -18.84
C PRO A 167 -10.91 -9.89 -18.64
N GLU A 168 -11.20 -11.09 -19.14
CA GLU A 168 -10.35 -12.27 -18.98
C GLU A 168 -9.00 -12.11 -19.70
N ALA A 169 -9.01 -11.50 -20.90
CA ALA A 169 -7.80 -11.19 -21.64
C ALA A 169 -6.97 -10.10 -20.94
N ALA A 170 -7.64 -9.13 -20.30
CA ALA A 170 -6.97 -8.11 -19.50
C ALA A 170 -6.30 -8.72 -18.26
N TRP A 171 -6.97 -9.60 -17.54
CA TRP A 171 -6.37 -10.36 -16.42
C TRP A 171 -5.16 -11.17 -16.86
N SER A 172 -5.28 -11.93 -17.95
CA SER A 172 -4.15 -12.71 -18.45
C SER A 172 -2.95 -11.82 -18.81
N LEU A 173 -3.18 -10.73 -19.53
CA LEU A 173 -2.12 -9.80 -19.94
C LEU A 173 -1.47 -9.12 -18.73
N ALA A 174 -2.29 -8.56 -17.83
CA ALA A 174 -1.84 -7.86 -16.64
C ALA A 174 -0.99 -8.78 -15.74
N ARG A 175 -1.41 -10.04 -15.54
CA ARG A 175 -0.63 -11.00 -14.77
C ARG A 175 0.71 -11.31 -15.42
N THR A 176 0.74 -11.58 -16.74
CA THR A 176 2.00 -11.80 -17.45
C THR A 176 2.97 -10.63 -17.29
N GLN A 177 2.46 -9.40 -17.41
CA GLN A 177 3.30 -8.20 -17.27
C GLN A 177 3.77 -7.99 -15.82
N THR A 178 2.88 -8.19 -14.83
CA THR A 178 3.26 -8.12 -13.42
C THR A 178 4.32 -9.15 -13.07
N TRP A 179 4.16 -10.42 -13.49
CA TRP A 179 5.14 -11.47 -13.19
C TRP A 179 6.52 -11.24 -13.81
N GLN A 180 6.59 -10.55 -14.95
CA GLN A 180 7.87 -10.13 -15.54
C GLN A 180 8.57 -9.03 -14.73
N ALA A 181 7.81 -8.26 -13.95
CA ALA A 181 8.32 -7.18 -13.11
C ALA A 181 8.59 -7.61 -11.65
N THR A 182 7.98 -8.71 -11.19
CA THR A 182 8.18 -9.24 -9.84
C THR A 182 9.33 -10.24 -9.77
N PRO A 183 10.01 -10.38 -8.61
CA PRO A 183 10.91 -11.50 -8.40
C PRO A 183 10.15 -12.83 -8.45
N PRO A 184 10.84 -13.95 -8.72
CA PRO A 184 10.22 -15.27 -8.64
C PRO A 184 9.80 -15.59 -7.20
N LEU A 185 8.82 -16.49 -7.05
CA LEU A 185 8.49 -17.05 -5.75
C LEU A 185 9.72 -17.73 -5.13
N PRO A 186 9.85 -17.72 -3.79
CA PRO A 186 10.99 -18.33 -3.13
C PRO A 186 11.04 -19.84 -3.38
N ASP A 187 12.25 -20.36 -3.55
CA ASP A 187 12.48 -21.79 -3.63
C ASP A 187 12.20 -22.46 -2.27
N PRO A 188 11.40 -23.55 -2.22
CA PRO A 188 11.10 -24.23 -0.96
C PRO A 188 12.35 -24.70 -0.20
N ALA A 189 13.40 -25.19 -0.86
CA ALA A 189 14.58 -25.65 -0.15
C ALA A 189 15.32 -24.50 0.54
N SER A 190 15.35 -23.31 -0.09
CA SER A 190 15.91 -22.10 0.52
C SER A 190 15.11 -21.64 1.75
N LEU A 191 13.78 -21.71 1.73
CA LEU A 191 12.93 -21.29 2.86
C LEU A 191 13.11 -22.14 4.12
N LEU A 192 13.50 -23.40 3.97
CA LEU A 192 13.82 -24.28 5.11
C LEU A 192 15.12 -23.84 5.83
N ALA A 193 16.00 -23.13 5.13
CA ALA A 193 17.27 -22.66 5.67
C ALA A 193 17.14 -21.25 6.27
N GLU A 194 16.45 -20.34 5.58
CA GLU A 194 16.34 -18.94 5.97
C GLU A 194 15.05 -18.28 5.48
N ALA A 195 14.68 -17.16 6.10
CA ALA A 195 13.57 -16.34 5.65
C ALA A 195 13.90 -15.67 4.30
N ALA A 196 12.91 -15.61 3.40
CA ALA A 196 13.00 -14.81 2.19
C ALA A 196 12.38 -13.43 2.44
N VAL A 197 13.18 -12.38 2.20
CA VAL A 197 12.74 -10.99 2.24
C VAL A 197 12.86 -10.40 0.85
N PHE A 198 11.76 -9.87 0.33
CA PHE A 198 11.69 -9.20 -0.95
C PHE A 198 11.49 -7.71 -0.69
N GLU A 199 12.49 -6.90 -1.03
CA GLU A 199 12.48 -5.47 -0.79
C GLU A 199 12.91 -4.64 -2.01
N GLY A 200 12.42 -3.39 -2.09
CA GLY A 200 12.92 -2.36 -3.02
C GLY A 200 12.53 -2.52 -4.49
N LYS A 201 11.78 -3.57 -4.84
CA LYS A 201 11.21 -3.75 -6.19
C LYS A 201 9.73 -3.36 -6.20
N GLU A 202 9.27 -2.78 -7.30
CA GLU A 202 7.84 -2.55 -7.50
C GLU A 202 7.08 -3.87 -7.63
N TYR A 203 5.80 -3.86 -7.26
CA TYR A 203 4.88 -5.00 -7.37
C TYR A 203 5.22 -6.24 -6.55
N VAL A 204 6.17 -6.19 -5.62
CA VAL A 204 6.52 -7.32 -4.75
C VAL A 204 5.29 -7.86 -4.03
N GLY A 205 4.43 -6.99 -3.50
CA GLY A 205 3.15 -7.41 -2.89
C GLY A 205 2.20 -8.15 -3.86
N SER A 206 2.36 -7.92 -5.17
CA SER A 206 1.52 -8.55 -6.20
C SER A 206 1.89 -10.01 -6.47
N MET A 207 3.04 -10.49 -5.95
CA MET A 207 3.40 -11.91 -5.98
C MET A 207 2.33 -12.78 -5.30
N LEU A 208 1.60 -12.24 -4.33
CA LEU A 208 0.53 -12.97 -3.62
C LEU A 208 -0.65 -13.31 -4.55
N ALA A 209 -0.77 -12.69 -5.73
CA ALA A 209 -1.79 -13.04 -6.71
C ALA A 209 -1.49 -14.36 -7.46
N ASP A 210 -0.26 -14.89 -7.38
CA ASP A 210 0.10 -16.21 -7.90
C ASP A 210 -0.33 -17.34 -6.96
N THR A 211 -1.64 -17.46 -6.72
CA THR A 211 -2.20 -18.43 -5.77
C THR A 211 -1.84 -19.88 -6.11
N GLN A 212 -1.64 -20.20 -7.39
CA GLN A 212 -1.20 -21.53 -7.81
C GLN A 212 0.28 -21.77 -7.47
N GLY A 213 1.16 -20.80 -7.72
CA GLY A 213 2.56 -20.89 -7.32
C GLY A 213 2.71 -21.02 -5.80
N TRP A 214 1.96 -20.23 -5.03
CA TRP A 214 1.95 -20.30 -3.57
C TRP A 214 1.41 -21.61 -3.01
N GLN A 215 0.40 -22.22 -3.67
CA GLN A 215 -0.06 -23.56 -3.33
C GLN A 215 1.09 -24.57 -3.42
N ALA A 216 1.89 -24.53 -4.49
CA ALA A 216 3.02 -25.44 -4.69
C ALA A 216 4.12 -25.22 -3.62
N VAL A 217 4.44 -23.97 -3.28
CA VAL A 217 5.38 -23.65 -2.20
C VAL A 217 4.88 -24.21 -0.87
N ARG A 218 3.59 -23.97 -0.54
CA ARG A 218 2.95 -24.44 0.68
C ARG A 218 2.92 -25.97 0.79
N GLU A 219 2.68 -26.68 -0.31
CA GLU A 219 2.68 -28.15 -0.36
C GLU A 219 4.07 -28.74 -0.11
N ALA A 220 5.13 -28.08 -0.59
CA ALA A 220 6.50 -28.52 -0.40
C ALA A 220 7.03 -28.29 1.02
N ILE A 221 6.57 -27.23 1.68
CA ILE A 221 7.08 -26.76 2.98
C ILE A 221 6.28 -27.28 4.17
N GLY A 222 4.95 -27.24 4.08
CA GLY A 222 4.06 -27.51 5.22
C GLY A 222 3.33 -26.29 5.79
N PRO A 223 2.48 -26.49 6.81
CA PRO A 223 1.55 -25.48 7.36
C PRO A 223 2.22 -24.27 7.98
N ASP A 224 3.46 -24.41 8.42
CA ASP A 224 4.17 -23.35 9.11
C ASP A 224 4.64 -22.22 8.19
N LEU A 225 4.44 -22.33 6.88
CA LEU A 225 4.64 -21.22 5.95
C LEU A 225 3.75 -20.04 6.35
N PHE A 226 4.35 -18.86 6.49
CA PHE A 226 3.62 -17.61 6.59
C PHE A 226 4.16 -16.58 5.61
N VAL A 227 3.30 -15.62 5.26
CA VAL A 227 3.64 -14.46 4.43
C VAL A 227 3.14 -13.18 5.09
N THR A 228 3.93 -12.11 4.99
CA THR A 228 3.48 -10.75 5.29
C THR A 228 3.63 -9.89 4.06
N VAL A 229 2.70 -8.94 3.89
CA VAL A 229 2.68 -8.01 2.75
C VAL A 229 2.35 -6.62 3.28
N THR A 230 3.30 -5.99 3.96
CA THR A 230 3.07 -4.68 4.54
C THR A 230 3.09 -3.58 3.50
N SER A 231 3.72 -3.76 2.34
CA SER A 231 3.66 -2.78 1.24
C SER A 231 3.85 -3.40 -0.14
N ASP A 232 3.65 -2.60 -1.20
CA ASP A 232 3.95 -2.99 -2.58
C ASP A 232 5.42 -3.35 -2.84
N GLN A 233 6.31 -2.97 -1.92
CA GLN A 233 7.75 -3.12 -2.05
C GLN A 233 8.36 -3.95 -0.93
N PHE A 234 7.55 -4.57 -0.07
CA PHE A 234 8.03 -5.39 1.03
C PHE A 234 7.13 -6.60 1.25
N VAL A 235 7.69 -7.78 1.05
CA VAL A 235 7.08 -9.08 1.39
C VAL A 235 8.10 -9.91 2.15
N MET A 236 7.68 -10.48 3.27
CA MET A 236 8.47 -11.46 4.02
C MET A 236 7.78 -12.82 3.96
N VAL A 237 8.58 -13.85 3.75
CA VAL A 237 8.15 -15.25 3.69
C VAL A 237 9.06 -16.04 4.60
N SER A 238 8.48 -16.76 5.55
CA SER A 238 9.27 -17.61 6.43
C SER A 238 8.40 -18.70 7.05
N LEU A 239 9.01 -19.47 7.94
CA LEU A 239 8.38 -20.59 8.63
C LEU A 239 8.26 -20.24 10.11
N MET A 240 7.06 -20.33 10.63
CA MET A 240 6.79 -20.15 12.06
C MET A 240 5.59 -20.99 12.45
N ALA A 241 5.80 -21.87 13.43
CA ALA A 241 4.71 -22.60 14.05
C ALA A 241 3.80 -21.65 14.86
N GLU A 242 2.55 -22.05 15.05
CA GLU A 242 1.59 -21.33 15.89
C GLU A 242 2.12 -21.15 17.33
N GLY A 243 1.75 -20.04 17.96
CA GLY A 243 2.01 -19.77 19.37
C GLY A 243 2.55 -18.36 19.66
N PRO A 244 3.01 -18.08 20.89
CA PRO A 244 3.30 -16.73 21.36
C PRO A 244 4.42 -15.98 20.61
N GLY A 245 5.22 -16.69 19.82
CA GLY A 245 6.19 -16.07 18.91
C GLY A 245 5.50 -15.37 17.74
N LEU A 246 4.52 -16.05 17.16
CA LEU A 246 3.75 -15.59 16.01
C LEU A 246 2.83 -14.42 16.38
N ASP A 247 2.21 -14.46 17.56
CA ASP A 247 1.38 -13.36 18.07
C ASP A 247 2.18 -12.05 18.16
N ARG A 248 3.36 -12.13 18.79
CA ARG A 248 4.27 -10.97 18.91
C ARG A 248 4.77 -10.50 17.55
N PHE A 249 4.97 -11.41 16.62
CA PHE A 249 5.35 -11.07 15.26
C PHE A 249 4.20 -10.37 14.52
N ALA A 250 2.96 -10.83 14.65
CA ALA A 250 1.78 -10.18 14.09
C ALA A 250 1.60 -8.75 14.63
N GLU A 251 1.86 -8.52 15.91
CA GLU A 251 1.88 -7.16 16.49
C GLU A 251 2.94 -6.26 15.83
N ALA A 252 4.12 -6.81 15.55
CA ALA A 252 5.19 -6.09 14.86
C ALA A 252 4.83 -5.77 13.39
N VAL A 253 4.19 -6.70 12.68
CA VAL A 253 3.69 -6.50 11.31
C VAL A 253 2.62 -5.42 11.27
N ALA A 254 1.69 -5.44 12.21
CA ALA A 254 0.67 -4.39 12.33
C ALA A 254 1.30 -3.01 12.65
N ALA A 255 2.38 -2.98 13.43
CA ALA A 255 3.13 -1.75 13.70
C ALA A 255 3.89 -1.24 12.47
N ASP A 256 4.52 -2.14 11.71
CA ASP A 256 5.20 -1.82 10.45
C ASP A 256 4.23 -1.23 9.42
N CYS A 257 3.06 -1.87 9.24
CA CYS A 257 2.00 -1.37 8.37
C CYS A 257 1.54 0.06 8.72
N ARG A 258 1.42 0.41 10.01
CA ARG A 258 1.08 1.79 10.42
C ARG A 258 2.16 2.80 10.06
N GLY A 259 3.42 2.35 9.97
CA GLY A 259 4.56 3.15 9.54
C GLY A 259 4.76 3.20 8.02
N ALA A 260 3.94 2.50 7.23
CA ALA A 260 4.06 2.47 5.77
C ALA A 260 3.11 3.48 5.10
N GLU A 261 3.62 4.28 4.15
CA GLU A 261 2.78 5.22 3.37
C GLU A 261 1.70 4.48 2.58
N ARG A 262 2.00 3.26 2.17
CA ARG A 262 1.18 2.42 1.32
C ARG A 262 1.03 1.02 1.87
N CYS A 263 0.48 0.95 3.08
CA CYS A 263 0.17 -0.35 3.63
C CYS A 263 -0.79 -1.15 2.72
N ILE A 264 -0.46 -2.42 2.47
CA ILE A 264 -1.37 -3.37 1.82
C ILE A 264 -2.19 -4.10 2.87
N SER A 265 -1.55 -4.67 3.90
CA SER A 265 -2.26 -5.29 5.01
C SER A 265 -1.40 -5.36 6.29
N PRO A 266 -2.02 -5.21 7.48
CA PRO A 266 -1.35 -5.37 8.77
C PRO A 266 -1.25 -6.83 9.24
N HIS A 267 -1.67 -7.82 8.42
CA HIS A 267 -1.83 -9.21 8.86
C HIS A 267 -0.66 -10.12 8.46
N VAL A 268 -0.53 -11.21 9.22
CA VAL A 268 0.26 -12.38 8.87
C VAL A 268 -0.67 -13.40 8.22
N TYR A 269 -0.24 -14.01 7.13
CA TYR A 269 -1.07 -14.92 6.35
C TYR A 269 -0.53 -16.33 6.31
N ARG A 270 -1.45 -17.29 6.37
CA ARG A 270 -1.25 -18.67 5.92
C ARG A 270 -1.81 -18.85 4.53
N PHE A 271 -1.27 -19.82 3.80
CA PHE A 271 -1.88 -20.23 2.53
C PHE A 271 -2.65 -21.53 2.72
N GLU A 272 -3.97 -21.48 2.57
CA GLU A 272 -4.88 -22.60 2.79
C GLU A 272 -5.94 -22.67 1.70
N GLN A 273 -6.16 -23.86 1.16
CA GLN A 273 -7.24 -24.14 0.19
C GLN A 273 -7.24 -23.16 -1.01
N GLY A 274 -6.05 -22.75 -1.48
CA GLY A 274 -5.90 -21.82 -2.60
C GLY A 274 -6.10 -20.35 -2.27
N MET A 275 -6.18 -19.98 -0.99
CA MET A 275 -6.44 -18.61 -0.52
C MET A 275 -5.49 -18.21 0.62
N TRP A 276 -5.27 -16.91 0.77
CA TRP A 276 -4.58 -16.35 1.94
C TRP A 276 -5.52 -16.22 3.13
N VAL A 277 -5.24 -16.90 4.23
CA VAL A 277 -6.04 -16.86 5.46
C VAL A 277 -5.27 -16.07 6.51
N ILE A 278 -5.95 -15.18 7.23
CA ILE A 278 -5.34 -14.41 8.31
C ILE A 278 -5.05 -15.36 9.47
N GLU A 279 -3.80 -15.36 9.93
CA GLU A 279 -3.41 -16.05 11.15
C GLU A 279 -4.16 -15.45 12.35
N LYS A 280 -4.74 -16.32 13.19
CA LYS A 280 -5.61 -15.93 14.32
C LYS A 280 -4.91 -16.02 15.67
#